data_AF-A0A8J6SHI0-F1
#
_entry.id   AF-A0A8J6SHI0-F1
#
_cell.length_a   1.000
_cell.length_b   1.000
_cell.length_c   1.000
_cell.angle_alpha   90.00
_cell.angle_beta   90.00
_cell.angle_gamma   90.00
#
_symmetry.space_group_name_H-M   'P 1'
#
loop_
_entity.id
_entity.type
_entity.pdbx_description
1 polymer ?
#
loop_
_entity_poly.entity_id
_entity_poly.type
_entity_poly.pdbx_seq_one_letter_code
_entity_poly.pdbx_strand_id
1 'polypeptide(L)'
;MDVELQIRKHLPRDAQPTVAIIDEYCAEYKDLFKEVRNYECLKYLHLGIISEIKRKSLPEIAKVVSINSAQSLHHFLAYSDWSVKKLKSRRL
;
A
#
# COMPACT_ATOMS: atom_id res chain seq x y z
N MET A 1 21.86 -21.03 4.20
CA MET A 1 20.92 -20.08 3.56
C MET A 1 19.53 -20.51 3.98
N ASP A 2 18.97 -19.83 4.97
CA ASP A 2 17.76 -20.23 5.72
C ASP A 2 16.49 -20.21 4.86
N VAL A 3 16.08 -21.40 4.42
CA VAL A 3 14.81 -21.66 3.74
C VAL A 3 13.61 -21.20 4.62
N GLU A 4 13.73 -21.25 5.95
CA GLU A 4 12.72 -20.75 6.90
C GLU A 4 12.50 -19.23 6.82
N LEU A 5 13.54 -18.43 6.56
CA LEU A 5 13.41 -16.98 6.36
C LEU A 5 12.70 -16.64 5.02
N GLN A 6 12.89 -17.48 3.99
CA GLN A 6 12.15 -17.35 2.73
C GLN A 6 10.69 -17.77 2.87
N ILE A 7 10.39 -18.81 3.65
CA ILE A 7 9.00 -19.24 3.90
C ILE A 7 8.24 -18.19 4.73
N ARG A 8 8.86 -17.60 5.76
CA ARG A 8 8.29 -16.48 6.52
C ARG A 8 7.96 -15.24 5.68
N LYS A 9 8.69 -15.02 4.57
CA LYS A 9 8.39 -13.93 3.62
C LYS A 9 7.11 -14.13 2.81
N HIS A 10 6.59 -15.37 2.73
CA HIS A 10 5.40 -15.76 1.98
C HIS A 10 4.20 -16.13 2.87
N LEU A 11 4.38 -16.15 4.19
CA LEU A 11 3.25 -16.25 5.11
C LEU A 11 2.37 -14.98 5.01
N PRO A 12 1.04 -15.12 5.10
CA PRO A 12 0.14 -13.99 5.20
C PRO A 12 0.48 -13.23 6.48
N ARG A 13 1.18 -12.11 6.32
CA ARG A 13 1.46 -11.17 7.41
C ARG A 13 0.36 -10.13 7.46
N ASP A 14 0.08 -9.59 8.65
CA ASP A 14 -0.76 -8.41 8.71
C ASP A 14 -0.07 -7.20 8.09
N ALA A 15 -0.89 -6.29 7.57
CA ALA A 15 -0.43 -5.04 7.03
C ALA A 15 0.13 -4.17 8.15
N GLN A 16 1.27 -3.52 7.89
CA GLN A 16 1.86 -2.60 8.86
C GLN A 16 0.87 -1.46 9.16
N PRO A 17 0.67 -1.13 10.45
CA PRO A 17 -0.18 -0.02 10.83
C PRO A 17 0.42 1.30 10.33
N THR A 18 -0.44 2.26 10.01
CA THR A 18 -0.03 3.64 9.65
C THR A 18 -0.69 4.64 10.59
N VAL A 19 -1.26 5.73 10.07
CA VAL A 19 -2.05 6.66 10.87
C VAL A 19 -3.47 6.10 10.98
N ALA A 20 -4.06 6.13 12.18
CA ALA A 20 -5.38 5.53 12.46
C ALA A 20 -6.45 5.89 11.42
N ILE A 21 -6.53 7.16 11.03
CA ILE A 21 -7.51 7.63 10.03
C ILE A 21 -7.32 6.97 8.65
N ILE A 22 -6.07 6.70 8.25
CA ILE A 22 -5.76 6.01 6.99
C ILE A 22 -6.06 4.53 7.12
N ASP A 23 -5.76 3.94 8.27
CA ASP A 23 -6.00 2.52 8.54
C ASP A 23 -7.50 2.20 8.55
N GLU A 24 -8.30 3.04 9.20
CA GLU A 24 -9.77 2.96 9.22
C GLU A 24 -10.36 3.18 7.84
N TYR A 25 -9.94 4.23 7.13
CA TYR A 25 -10.40 4.47 5.76
C TYR A 25 -10.04 3.32 4.82
N CYS A 26 -8.83 2.77 4.94
CA CYS A 26 -8.38 1.68 4.08
C CYS A 26 -9.02 0.33 4.44
N ALA A 27 -9.53 0.14 5.65
CA ALA A 27 -10.09 -1.13 6.11
C ALA A 27 -11.21 -1.65 5.18
N GLU A 28 -12.06 -0.75 4.68
CA GLU A 28 -13.16 -1.03 3.74
C GLU A 28 -12.71 -1.52 2.35
N TYR A 29 -11.41 -1.37 2.04
CA TYR A 29 -10.82 -1.77 0.78
C TYR A 29 -9.93 -3.02 0.92
N LYS A 30 -9.73 -3.56 2.14
CA LYS A 30 -8.79 -4.66 2.41
C LYS A 30 -9.07 -5.90 1.55
N ASP A 31 -10.33 -6.26 1.37
CA ASP A 31 -10.75 -7.42 0.58
C ASP A 31 -10.59 -7.24 -0.95
N LEU A 32 -10.33 -6.01 -1.42
CA LEU A 32 -10.01 -5.76 -2.82
C LEU A 32 -8.59 -6.22 -3.19
N PHE A 33 -7.73 -6.46 -2.20
CA PHE A 33 -6.33 -6.83 -2.40
C PHE A 33 -6.08 -8.27 -1.97
N LYS A 34 -5.64 -9.11 -2.91
CA LYS A 34 -5.19 -10.47 -2.61
C LYS A 34 -3.85 -10.50 -1.86
N GLU A 35 -3.00 -9.52 -2.15
CA GLU A 35 -1.67 -9.41 -1.55
C GLU A 35 -1.64 -8.26 -0.52
N VAL A 36 -1.11 -8.57 0.66
CA VAL A 36 -0.93 -7.60 1.75
C VAL A 36 -0.06 -6.41 1.32
N ARG A 37 0.93 -6.64 0.44
CA ARG A 37 1.81 -5.58 -0.07
C ARG A 37 1.06 -4.54 -0.89
N ASN A 38 0.08 -4.96 -1.69
CA ASN A 38 -0.73 -4.04 -2.49
C ASN A 38 -1.65 -3.22 -1.57
N TYR A 39 -2.21 -3.85 -0.54
CA TYR A 39 -2.98 -3.16 0.47
C TYR A 39 -2.14 -2.12 1.24
N GLU A 40 -0.92 -2.45 1.63
CA GLU A 40 0.00 -1.50 2.25
C GLU A 40 0.36 -0.34 1.32
N CYS A 41 0.61 -0.62 0.03
CA CYS A 41 0.88 0.42 -0.95
C CYS A 41 -0.31 1.39 -1.09
N LEU A 42 -1.55 0.92 -0.97
CA LEU A 42 -2.73 1.79 -0.91
C LEU A 42 -2.66 2.73 0.31
N LYS A 43 -2.39 2.18 1.50
CA LYS A 43 -2.30 2.96 2.75
C LYS A 43 -1.20 4.03 2.65
N TYR A 44 -0.01 3.64 2.21
CA TYR A 44 1.12 4.55 2.03
C TYR A 44 0.87 5.59 0.95
N LEU A 45 0.18 5.24 -0.13
CA LEU A 45 -0.20 6.22 -1.15
C LEU A 45 -1.11 7.29 -0.57
N HIS A 46 -2.12 6.91 0.22
CA HIS A 46 -3.00 7.87 0.89
C HIS A 46 -2.23 8.74 1.87
N LEU A 47 -1.40 8.13 2.72
CA LEU A 47 -0.53 8.84 3.66
C LEU A 47 0.36 9.87 2.96
N GLY A 48 0.96 9.51 1.83
CA GLY A 48 1.78 10.41 1.03
C GLY A 48 1.00 11.52 0.30
N ILE A 49 -0.27 11.30 -0.01
CA ILE A 49 -1.12 12.32 -0.65
C ILE A 49 -1.58 13.36 0.38
N ILE A 50 -1.88 12.94 1.61
CA ILE A 50 -2.31 13.84 2.69
C ILE A 50 -1.14 14.55 3.37
N SER A 51 0.09 14.04 3.22
CA SER A 51 1.27 14.67 3.84
C SER A 51 1.56 16.04 3.22
N GLU A 52 2.15 16.92 4.05
CA GLU A 52 2.51 18.29 3.69
C GLU A 52 3.81 18.35 2.87
N ILE A 53 3.94 17.48 1.86
CA ILE A 53 5.09 17.45 0.96
C ILE A 53 4.91 18.44 -0.19
N LYS A 54 5.98 19.16 -0.53
CA LYS A 54 5.99 20.16 -1.61
C LYS A 54 5.66 19.56 -2.99
N ARG A 55 6.05 18.29 -3.23
CA ARG A 55 5.84 17.58 -4.50
C ARG A 55 5.23 16.21 -4.23
N LYS A 56 4.07 15.93 -4.85
CA LYS A 56 3.31 14.68 -4.68
C LYS A 56 3.63 13.63 -5.75
N SER A 57 4.89 13.53 -6.17
CA SER A 57 5.30 12.47 -7.11
C SER A 57 5.50 11.14 -6.37
N LEU A 58 5.34 10.00 -7.05
CA LEU A 58 5.54 8.68 -6.43
C LEU A 58 6.91 8.52 -5.75
N PRO A 59 8.03 9.01 -6.33
CA PRO A 59 9.33 8.95 -5.67
C PRO A 59 9.41 9.80 -4.41
N GLU A 60 8.78 10.98 -4.39
CA GLU A 60 8.79 11.87 -3.22
C GLU A 60 7.91 11.32 -2.10
N ILE A 61 6.74 10.78 -2.46
CA ILE A 61 5.87 10.07 -1.53
C ILE A 61 6.65 8.90 -0.91
N ALA A 62 7.29 8.06 -1.73
CA ALA A 62 8.06 6.89 -1.28
C ALA A 62 9.23 7.23 -0.34
N LYS A 63 9.75 8.46 -0.36
CA LYS A 63 10.79 8.90 0.59
C LYS A 63 10.21 9.21 1.98
N VAL A 64 8.97 9.70 2.01
CA VAL A 64 8.32 10.17 3.25
C VAL A 64 7.56 9.03 3.92
N VAL A 65 6.95 8.15 3.15
CA VAL A 65 6.38 6.91 3.66
C VAL A 65 7.48 5.87 3.69
N SER A 66 7.57 5.04 4.73
CA SER A 66 8.69 4.10 4.96
C SER A 66 8.78 2.92 3.96
N ILE A 67 8.57 3.18 2.67
CA ILE A 67 8.72 2.20 1.59
C ILE A 67 10.16 2.27 1.07
N ASN A 68 10.86 1.14 1.10
CA ASN A 68 12.25 1.04 0.66
C ASN A 68 12.48 1.30 -0.84
N SER A 69 11.42 1.31 -1.66
CA SER A 69 11.51 1.57 -3.10
C SER A 69 10.26 2.22 -3.69
N ALA A 70 10.44 3.32 -4.42
CA ALA A 70 9.40 3.95 -5.23
C ALA A 70 8.80 3.02 -6.30
N GLN A 71 9.53 1.96 -6.67
CA GLN A 71 9.03 0.94 -7.61
C GLN A 71 7.84 0.17 -7.04
N SER A 72 7.71 0.03 -5.71
CA SER A 72 6.56 -0.63 -5.11
C SER A 72 5.26 0.13 -5.39
N LEU A 73 5.28 1.47 -5.28
CA LEU A 73 4.12 2.31 -5.62
C LEU A 73 3.83 2.29 -7.12
N HIS A 74 4.86 2.31 -7.96
CA HIS A 74 4.68 2.18 -9.41
C HIS A 74 4.05 0.84 -9.78
N HIS A 75 4.57 -0.26 -9.24
CA HIS A 75 4.05 -1.60 -9.49
C HIS A 75 2.61 -1.76 -9.01
N PHE A 76 2.30 -1.18 -7.86
CA PHE A 76 0.94 -1.10 -7.34
C PHE A 76 -0.03 -0.31 -8.24
N LEU A 77 0.44 0.67 -9.00
CA LEU A 77 -0.43 1.42 -9.91
C LEU A 77 -0.54 0.78 -11.30
N ALA A 78 0.54 0.18 -11.78
CA ALA A 78 0.66 -0.30 -13.15
C ALA A 78 0.32 -1.78 -13.34
N TYR A 79 0.61 -2.64 -12.36
CA TYR A 79 0.65 -4.10 -12.56
C TYR A 79 -0.17 -4.93 -11.57
N SER A 80 -0.61 -4.37 -10.45
CA SER A 80 -1.35 -5.15 -9.46
C SER A 80 -2.81 -5.40 -9.86
N ASP A 81 -3.32 -6.57 -9.51
CA ASP A 81 -4.64 -7.10 -9.92
C ASP A 81 -5.88 -6.46 -9.24
N TRP A 82 -5.76 -5.32 -8.56
CA TRP A 82 -6.91 -4.68 -7.91
C TRP A 82 -7.75 -3.90 -8.92
N SER A 83 -9.07 -3.83 -8.66
CA SER A 83 -10.00 -3.20 -9.60
C SER A 83 -10.29 -1.75 -9.22
N VAL A 84 -9.86 -0.82 -10.07
CA VAL A 84 -10.20 0.62 -9.95
C VAL A 84 -11.71 0.84 -9.91
N LYS A 85 -12.49 0.05 -10.69
CA LYS A 85 -13.95 0.16 -10.72
C LYS A 85 -14.57 -0.21 -9.37
N LYS A 86 -14.10 -1.31 -8.74
CA LYS A 86 -14.56 -1.73 -7.40
C LYS A 86 -14.18 -0.72 -6.32
N LEU A 87 -12.97 -0.15 -6.42
CA LEU A 87 -12.54 0.90 -5.50
C LEU A 87 -13.43 2.14 -5.63
N LYS A 88 -13.72 2.59 -6.86
CA LYS A 88 -14.60 3.74 -7.11
C LYS A 88 -16.05 3.50 -6.67
N SER A 89 -16.57 2.29 -6.80
CA SER A 89 -17.95 2.00 -6.37
C SER A 89 -18.13 2.00 -4.86
N ARG A 90 -17.04 1.78 -4.09
CA ARG A 90 -17.05 1.85 -2.62
C ARG A 90 -16.71 3.21 -2.07
N ARG A 91 -16.04 4.03 -2.88
CA ARG A 91 -15.75 5.41 -2.53
C ARG A 91 -17.07 6.16 -2.43
N LEU A 92 -17.43 6.54 -1.22
CA LEU A 92 -18.56 7.43 -0.91
C LEU A 92 -18.40 8.77 -1.62
#